data_AF-A0A2L0AW38-F1
#
_entry.id   AF-A0A2L0AW38-F1
#
_cell.length_a   1.000
_cell.length_b   1.000
_cell.length_c   1.000
_cell.angle_alpha   90.00
_cell.angle_beta   90.00
_cell.angle_gamma   90.00
#
_symmetry.space_group_name_H-M   'P 1'
#
loop_
_entity.id
_entity.type
_entity.pdbx_description
1 polymer ?
#
loop_
_entity_poly.entity_id
_entity_poly.type
_entity_poly.pdbx_seq_one_letter_code
_entity_poly.pdbx_strand_id
1 'polypeptide(L)'
;WSLFVFFNHPMGRELIIEMFLYRPQYLNAIQTTCPHVLRYLAAAVIINRQRRSALKDLVKVIQQESYTYRDPITEFLEHLYVNFDFDGARQKLHECQTVVCNDFFLISCLEEFVENARLMIFETFCRIHQCISINMLAEKLDMNPDE
;
A
#
# COMPACT_ATOMS: atom_id res chain seq x y z
N TRP A 1 -15.12 14.01 -2.83
CA TRP A 1 -16.43 13.69 -2.22
C TRP A 1 -16.67 12.19 -2.11
N SER A 2 -16.46 11.39 -3.17
CA SER A 2 -16.63 9.92 -3.11
C SER A 2 -15.80 9.23 -2.02
N LEU A 3 -14.58 9.71 -1.74
CA LEU A 3 -13.74 9.22 -0.64
C LEU A 3 -14.46 9.21 0.73
N PHE A 4 -15.26 10.23 1.03
CA PHE A 4 -16.04 10.29 2.28
C PHE A 4 -17.07 9.15 2.38
N VAL A 5 -17.69 8.77 1.27
CA VAL A 5 -18.71 7.71 1.25
C VAL A 5 -18.02 6.35 1.35
N PHE A 6 -16.92 6.17 0.65
CA PHE A 6 -16.26 4.88 0.58
C PHE A 6 -15.49 4.51 1.85
N PHE A 7 -14.82 5.45 2.52
CA PHE A 7 -14.13 5.14 3.77
C PHE A 7 -15.08 4.96 4.97
N ASN A 8 -16.33 5.44 4.87
CA ASN A 8 -17.36 5.23 5.89
C ASN A 8 -18.27 4.01 5.62
N HIS A 9 -18.15 3.37 4.45
CA HIS A 9 -18.97 2.21 4.09
C HIS A 9 -18.15 0.91 4.17
N PRO A 10 -18.66 -0.18 4.76
CA PRO A 10 -17.91 -1.43 4.94
C PRO A 10 -17.44 -2.06 3.61
N MET A 11 -18.24 -1.94 2.53
CA MET A 11 -17.86 -2.39 1.18
C MET A 11 -17.18 -1.30 0.33
N GLY A 12 -16.98 -0.10 0.89
CA GLY A 12 -16.50 1.03 0.11
C GLY A 12 -15.07 0.88 -0.39
N ARG A 13 -14.25 0.10 0.31
CA ARG A 13 -12.85 -0.20 -0.07
C ARG A 13 -12.75 -0.95 -1.40
N GLU A 14 -13.64 -1.92 -1.65
CA GLU A 14 -13.72 -2.62 -2.93
C GLU A 14 -14.20 -1.71 -4.05
N LEU A 15 -15.20 -0.90 -3.76
CA LEU A 15 -15.78 0.05 -4.71
C LEU A 15 -14.79 1.14 -5.12
N ILE A 16 -13.90 1.60 -4.21
CA ILE A 16 -12.80 2.52 -4.53
C ILE A 16 -11.90 1.91 -5.60
N ILE A 17 -11.44 0.68 -5.37
CA ILE A 17 -10.53 -0.01 -6.28
C ILE A 17 -11.20 -0.17 -7.64
N GLU A 18 -12.46 -0.60 -7.65
CA GLU A 18 -13.18 -0.81 -8.90
C GLU A 18 -13.46 0.49 -9.66
N MET A 19 -13.85 1.54 -8.95
CA MET A 19 -14.20 2.81 -9.55
C MET A 19 -12.98 3.60 -10.02
N PHE A 20 -11.89 3.62 -9.27
CA PHE A 20 -10.70 4.41 -9.62
C PHE A 20 -9.70 3.66 -10.51
N LEU A 21 -9.55 2.34 -10.35
CA LEU A 21 -8.58 1.57 -11.10
C LEU A 21 -9.14 1.07 -12.45
N TYR A 22 -10.39 0.58 -12.48
CA TYR A 22 -10.94 -0.07 -13.69
C TYR A 22 -11.76 0.85 -14.58
N ARG A 23 -12.10 2.07 -14.14
CA ARG A 23 -12.74 3.05 -15.00
C ARG A 23 -11.71 4.04 -15.56
N PRO A 24 -11.43 4.02 -16.87
CA PRO A 24 -10.34 4.79 -17.45
C PRO A 24 -10.53 6.32 -17.32
N GLN A 25 -11.78 6.79 -17.29
CA GLN A 25 -12.09 8.21 -17.12
C GLN A 25 -11.59 8.76 -15.77
N TYR A 26 -11.75 7.98 -14.69
CA TYR A 26 -11.30 8.38 -13.37
C TYR A 26 -9.78 8.23 -13.24
N LEU A 27 -9.21 7.16 -13.79
CA LEU A 27 -7.76 6.96 -13.78
C LEU A 27 -7.03 8.11 -14.51
N ASN A 28 -7.49 8.47 -15.70
CA ASN A 28 -6.90 9.57 -16.48
C ASN A 28 -7.00 10.91 -15.72
N ALA A 29 -8.10 11.16 -15.02
CA ALA A 29 -8.25 12.36 -14.19
C ALA A 29 -7.24 12.39 -13.02
N ILE A 30 -7.03 11.23 -12.37
CA ILE A 30 -6.03 11.08 -11.29
C ILE A 30 -4.62 11.38 -11.82
N GLN A 31 -4.26 10.81 -12.96
CA GLN A 31 -2.94 10.99 -13.58
C GLN A 31 -2.69 12.43 -14.06
N THR A 32 -3.72 13.15 -14.50
CA THR A 32 -3.55 14.49 -15.10
C THR A 32 -3.75 15.65 -14.13
N THR A 33 -4.64 15.51 -13.14
CA THR A 33 -5.09 16.65 -12.32
C THR A 33 -5.00 16.44 -10.82
N CYS A 34 -5.11 15.22 -10.31
CA CYS A 34 -5.17 14.97 -8.87
C CYS A 34 -4.36 13.73 -8.43
N PRO A 35 -3.02 13.81 -8.47
CA PRO A 35 -2.16 12.68 -8.13
C PRO A 35 -2.25 12.28 -6.65
N HIS A 36 -2.61 13.21 -5.75
CA HIS A 36 -2.79 12.93 -4.32
C HIS A 36 -3.85 11.86 -4.01
N VAL A 37 -4.76 11.57 -4.95
CA VAL A 37 -5.76 10.50 -4.78
C VAL A 37 -5.11 9.11 -4.81
N LEU A 38 -3.94 8.97 -5.44
CA LEU A 38 -3.17 7.71 -5.48
C LEU A 38 -2.83 7.19 -4.08
N ARG A 39 -2.58 8.07 -3.12
CA ARG A 39 -2.34 7.72 -1.72
C ARG A 39 -3.48 6.87 -1.15
N TYR A 40 -4.72 7.31 -1.32
CA TYR A 40 -5.90 6.60 -0.81
C TYR A 40 -6.19 5.32 -1.58
N LEU A 41 -5.92 5.31 -2.89
CA LEU A 41 -6.03 4.11 -3.71
C LEU A 41 -5.00 3.05 -3.27
N ALA A 42 -3.76 3.47 -3.03
CA ALA A 42 -2.70 2.61 -2.53
C ALA A 42 -3.02 2.05 -1.14
N ALA A 43 -3.47 2.89 -0.22
CA ALA A 43 -3.92 2.45 1.09
C ALA A 43 -5.08 1.44 1.00
N ALA A 44 -6.08 1.70 0.15
CA ALA A 44 -7.22 0.80 -0.04
C ALA A 44 -6.80 -0.57 -0.61
N VAL A 45 -5.84 -0.60 -1.52
CA VAL A 45 -5.28 -1.86 -2.08
C VAL A 45 -4.44 -2.61 -1.04
N ILE A 46 -3.64 -1.91 -0.24
CA ILE A 46 -2.83 -2.51 0.84
C ILE A 46 -3.74 -3.19 1.88
N ILE A 47 -4.85 -2.52 2.24
CA ILE A 47 -5.83 -3.05 3.18
C ILE A 47 -6.61 -4.23 2.55
N ASN A 48 -6.98 -4.14 1.27
CA ASN A 48 -7.77 -5.18 0.61
C ASN A 48 -6.91 -6.26 -0.05
N ARG A 49 -6.58 -7.30 0.72
CA ARG A 49 -5.75 -8.44 0.27
C ARG A 49 -6.36 -9.32 -0.81
N GLN A 50 -7.67 -9.25 -1.07
CA GLN A 50 -8.32 -10.18 -1.99
C GLN A 50 -8.04 -9.88 -3.47
N ARG A 51 -7.71 -8.63 -3.83
CA ARG A 51 -7.48 -8.22 -5.22
C ARG A 51 -5.99 -8.11 -5.57
N ARG A 52 -5.25 -9.23 -5.54
CA ARG A 52 -3.84 -9.30 -5.99
C ARG A 52 -3.61 -8.83 -7.44
N SER A 53 -4.63 -8.91 -8.30
CA SER A 53 -4.56 -8.37 -9.67
C SER A 53 -4.47 -6.84 -9.67
N ALA A 54 -5.28 -6.17 -8.84
CA ALA A 54 -5.29 -4.72 -8.72
C ALA A 54 -3.94 -4.16 -8.24
N LEU A 55 -3.21 -4.90 -7.41
CA LEU A 55 -1.88 -4.50 -6.95
C LEU A 55 -0.89 -4.34 -8.10
N LYS A 56 -0.87 -5.28 -9.06
CA LYS A 56 0.04 -5.21 -10.21
C LYS A 56 -0.26 -4.01 -11.10
N ASP A 57 -1.54 -3.74 -11.33
CA ASP A 57 -1.97 -2.61 -12.16
C ASP A 57 -1.70 -1.29 -11.44
N LEU A 58 -1.95 -1.22 -10.13
CA LEU A 58 -1.63 -0.06 -9.30
C LEU A 58 -0.12 0.25 -9.31
N VAL A 59 0.75 -0.75 -9.16
CA VAL A 59 2.20 -0.54 -9.18
C VAL A 59 2.66 0.08 -10.50
N LYS A 60 2.06 -0.33 -11.63
CA LYS A 60 2.35 0.30 -12.94
C LYS A 60 1.94 1.77 -12.96
N VAL A 61 0.77 2.10 -12.41
CA VAL A 61 0.30 3.49 -12.35
C VAL A 61 1.19 4.33 -11.42
N ILE A 62 1.59 3.80 -10.26
CA ILE A 62 2.51 4.47 -9.34
C ILE A 62 3.86 4.73 -10.03
N GLN A 63 4.39 3.74 -10.74
CA GLN A 63 5.65 3.90 -11.48
C GLN A 63 5.54 4.94 -12.60
N GLN A 64 4.39 5.03 -13.25
CA GLN A 64 4.14 6.08 -14.23
C GLN A 64 4.08 7.46 -13.56
N GLU A 65 3.44 7.60 -12.40
CA GLU A 65 3.23 8.90 -11.74
C GLU A 65 4.34 9.31 -10.75
N SER A 66 5.37 8.50 -10.56
CA SER A 66 6.45 8.72 -9.59
C SER A 66 7.29 9.98 -9.84
N TYR A 67 7.22 10.54 -11.06
CA TYR A 67 7.83 11.82 -11.41
C TYR A 67 7.02 13.03 -10.92
N THR A 68 5.71 12.89 -10.78
CA THR A 68 4.79 13.97 -10.41
C THR A 68 4.53 14.01 -8.91
N TYR A 69 4.35 12.84 -8.28
CA TYR A 69 3.92 12.75 -6.89
C TYR A 69 4.63 11.64 -6.15
N ARG A 70 5.05 11.94 -4.92
CA ARG A 70 5.70 11.03 -4.00
C ARG A 70 5.06 11.14 -2.63
N ASP A 71 4.67 10.00 -2.10
CA ASP A 71 4.13 9.84 -0.76
C ASP A 71 4.73 8.57 -0.14
N PRO A 72 4.96 8.52 1.18
CA PRO A 72 5.52 7.34 1.82
C PRO A 72 4.73 6.05 1.52
N ILE A 73 3.41 6.13 1.36
CA ILE A 73 2.56 4.96 1.05
C ILE A 73 2.79 4.47 -0.39
N THR A 74 2.98 5.38 -1.34
CA THR A 74 3.27 5.01 -2.74
C THR A 74 4.72 4.52 -2.89
N GLU A 75 5.66 5.17 -2.21
CA GLU A 75 7.06 4.78 -2.18
C GLU A 75 7.25 3.41 -1.53
N PHE A 76 6.48 3.08 -0.48
CA PHE A 76 6.48 1.75 0.12
C PHE A 76 6.22 0.65 -0.92
N LEU A 77 5.18 0.82 -1.75
CA LEU A 77 4.85 -0.14 -2.81
C LEU A 77 5.91 -0.18 -3.91
N GLU A 78 6.54 0.95 -4.22
CA GLU A 78 7.65 1.03 -5.17
C GLU A 78 8.88 0.26 -4.67
N HIS A 79 9.28 0.48 -3.41
CA HIS A 79 10.37 -0.27 -2.79
C HIS A 79 10.10 -1.77 -2.77
N LEU A 80 8.87 -2.19 -2.46
CA LEU A 80 8.53 -3.61 -2.33
C LEU A 80 8.40 -4.35 -3.67
N TYR A 81 7.77 -3.74 -4.69
CA TYR A 81 7.43 -4.42 -5.94
C TYR A 81 8.24 -4.00 -7.17
N VAL A 82 8.95 -2.87 -7.11
CA VAL A 82 9.81 -2.39 -8.21
C VAL A 82 11.28 -2.59 -7.86
N ASN A 83 11.72 -2.05 -6.72
CA ASN A 83 13.13 -2.06 -6.33
C ASN A 83 13.56 -3.32 -5.56
N PHE A 84 12.60 -4.07 -5.00
CA PHE A 84 12.84 -5.19 -4.09
C PHE A 84 13.76 -4.85 -2.90
N ASP A 85 13.67 -3.59 -2.45
CA ASP A 85 14.44 -3.07 -1.32
C ASP A 85 13.60 -3.20 -0.03
N PHE A 86 13.84 -4.29 0.70
CA PHE A 86 13.11 -4.60 1.92
C PHE A 86 13.49 -3.70 3.09
N ASP A 87 14.73 -3.20 3.13
CA ASP A 87 15.20 -2.35 4.22
C ASP A 87 14.62 -0.94 4.07
N GLY A 88 14.61 -0.41 2.84
CA GLY A 88 13.89 0.81 2.48
C GLY A 88 12.38 0.68 2.71
N ALA A 89 11.76 -0.44 2.32
CA ALA A 89 10.34 -0.68 2.54
C ALA A 89 9.96 -0.67 4.03
N ARG A 90 10.80 -1.23 4.91
CA ARG A 90 10.58 -1.21 6.37
C ARG A 90 10.68 0.20 6.93
N GLN A 91 11.69 0.96 6.52
CA GLN A 91 11.83 2.36 6.96
C GLN A 91 10.62 3.19 6.51
N LYS A 92 10.16 2.98 5.26
CA LYS A 92 8.95 3.62 4.74
C LYS A 92 7.68 3.19 5.45
N LEU A 93 7.60 1.96 5.94
CA LEU A 93 6.45 1.51 6.74
C LEU A 93 6.32 2.33 8.05
N HIS A 94 7.42 2.63 8.72
CA HIS A 94 7.42 3.49 9.92
C HIS A 94 6.98 4.93 9.58
N GLU A 95 7.43 5.48 8.46
CA GLU A 95 6.95 6.77 7.96
C GLU A 95 5.44 6.71 7.63
N CYS A 96 4.97 5.63 6.99
CA CYS A 96 3.56 5.42 6.66
C CYS A 96 2.68 5.42 7.92
N GLN A 97 3.12 4.82 9.02
CA GLN A 97 2.36 4.83 10.28
C GLN A 97 2.09 6.24 10.77
N THR A 98 3.11 7.09 10.76
CA THR A 98 2.99 8.50 11.16
C THR A 98 2.05 9.25 10.22
N VAL A 99 2.16 8.99 8.91
CA VAL A 99 1.36 9.64 7.88
C VAL A 99 -0.12 9.21 7.94
N VAL A 100 -0.39 7.93 8.18
CA VAL A 100 -1.74 7.36 8.30
C VAL A 100 -2.41 7.80 9.59
N CYS A 101 -1.66 7.86 10.70
CA CYS A 101 -2.18 8.31 11.99
C CYS A 101 -2.65 9.78 11.95
N ASN A 102 -1.98 10.62 11.15
CA ASN A 102 -2.35 12.03 10.97
C ASN A 102 -3.39 12.27 9.85
N ASP A 103 -3.89 11.22 9.20
CA ASP A 103 -4.83 11.32 8.08
C ASP A 103 -6.28 11.13 8.53
N PHE A 104 -7.16 12.07 8.17
CA PHE A 104 -8.57 12.05 8.57
C PHE A 104 -9.32 10.78 8.12
N PHE A 105 -9.02 10.24 6.94
CA PHE A 105 -9.73 9.07 6.39
C PHE A 105 -9.08 7.74 6.78
N LEU A 106 -7.75 7.72 6.91
CA LEU A 106 -6.99 6.48 7.09
C LEU A 106 -6.76 6.10 8.56
N ILE A 107 -6.96 7.03 9.50
CA ILE A 107 -6.71 6.79 10.94
C ILE A 107 -7.44 5.56 11.48
N SER A 108 -8.68 5.31 11.04
CA SER A 108 -9.47 4.14 11.46
C SER A 108 -8.94 2.81 10.95
N CYS A 109 -8.07 2.84 9.93
CA CYS A 109 -7.52 1.66 9.27
C CYS A 109 -6.02 1.48 9.58
N LEU A 110 -5.45 2.21 10.55
CA LEU A 110 -4.02 2.20 10.84
C LEU A 110 -3.51 0.79 11.18
N GLU A 111 -4.15 0.11 12.14
CA GLU A 111 -3.72 -1.23 12.58
C GLU A 111 -3.79 -2.25 11.44
N GLU A 112 -4.93 -2.28 10.75
CA GLU A 112 -5.16 -3.17 9.60
C GLU A 112 -4.18 -2.90 8.45
N PHE A 113 -3.84 -1.63 8.20
CA PHE A 113 -2.84 -1.24 7.21
C PHE A 113 -1.45 -1.77 7.58
N VAL A 114 -1.02 -1.60 8.83
CA VAL A 114 0.30 -2.02 9.29
C VAL A 114 0.46 -3.53 9.25
N GLU A 115 -0.54 -4.27 9.73
CA GLU A 115 -0.52 -5.73 9.70
C GLU A 115 -0.45 -6.26 8.27
N ASN A 116 -1.31 -5.74 7.38
CA ASN A 116 -1.32 -6.17 5.98
C ASN A 116 -0.02 -5.79 5.25
N ALA A 117 0.56 -4.61 5.53
CA ALA A 117 1.83 -4.20 4.97
C ALA A 117 2.98 -5.12 5.42
N ARG A 118 3.05 -5.48 6.72
CA ARG A 118 4.02 -6.47 7.23
C ARG A 118 3.88 -7.82 6.52
N LEU A 119 2.65 -8.30 6.37
CA LEU A 119 2.38 -9.55 5.66
C LEU A 119 2.79 -9.48 4.18
N MET A 120 2.67 -8.34 3.51
CA MET A 120 3.13 -8.18 2.14
C MET A 120 4.66 -8.18 2.00
N ILE A 121 5.37 -7.50 2.92
CA ILE A 121 6.83 -7.57 3.01
C ILE A 121 7.25 -9.03 3.17
N PHE A 122 6.62 -9.73 4.11
CA PHE A 122 6.90 -11.13 4.40
C PHE A 122 6.60 -12.06 3.22
N GLU A 123 5.42 -11.94 2.61
CA GLU A 123 5.00 -12.76 1.47
C GLU A 123 5.97 -12.58 0.30
N THR A 124 6.38 -11.34 0.03
CA THR A 124 7.33 -11.02 -1.05
C THR A 124 8.72 -11.54 -0.73
N PHE A 125 9.17 -11.40 0.52
CA PHE A 125 10.46 -11.91 0.97
C PHE A 125 10.55 -13.44 0.85
N CYS A 126 9.51 -14.14 1.31
CA CYS A 126 9.40 -15.60 1.23
C CYS A 126 9.28 -16.14 -0.20
N ARG A 127 8.72 -15.34 -1.12
CA ARG A 127 8.63 -15.73 -2.53
C ARG A 127 9.99 -15.71 -3.22
N ILE A 128 10.93 -14.90 -2.74
CA ILE A 128 12.25 -14.72 -3.37
C ILE A 128 13.32 -15.59 -2.70
N HIS A 129 13.25 -15.77 -1.38
CA HIS A 129 14.26 -16.51 -0.60
C HIS A 129 13.84 -17.97 -0.36
N GLN A 130 14.67 -18.92 -0.79
CA GLN A 130 14.43 -20.36 -0.55
C GLN A 130 14.83 -20.82 0.85
N CYS A 131 15.76 -20.14 1.52
CA CYS A 131 16.18 -20.43 2.89
C CYS A 131 16.02 -19.17 3.72
N ILE A 132 15.19 -19.24 4.76
CA ILE A 132 14.86 -18.11 5.61
C ILE A 132 15.15 -18.50 7.05
N SER A 133 16.06 -17.77 7.69
CA SER A 133 16.31 -17.93 9.11
C SER A 133 15.27 -17.12 9.90
N ILE A 134 14.63 -17.75 10.88
CA ILE A 134 13.62 -17.11 11.76
C ILE A 134 14.19 -15.86 12.44
N ASN A 135 15.46 -15.87 12.83
CA ASN A 135 16.12 -14.71 13.44
C ASN A 135 16.18 -13.51 12.48
N MET A 136 16.46 -13.75 11.20
CA MET A 136 16.54 -12.71 10.17
C MET A 136 15.16 -12.14 9.82
N LEU A 137 14.12 -12.94 10.06
CA LEU A 137 12.72 -12.65 9.82
C LEU A 137 12.16 -11.78 10.96
N ALA A 138 12.38 -12.20 12.20
CA ALA A 138 12.09 -11.46 13.43
C ALA A 138 12.75 -10.07 13.43
N GLU A 139 14.04 -10.03 13.08
CA GLU A 139 14.81 -8.78 13.01
C GLU A 139 14.30 -7.82 11.93
N LYS A 140 13.76 -8.33 10.80
CA LYS A 140 13.20 -7.51 9.72
C LYS A 140 11.74 -7.09 9.93
N LEU A 141 10.96 -7.83 10.71
CA LEU A 141 9.52 -7.55 10.92
C LEU A 141 9.21 -6.81 12.22
N ASP A 142 10.22 -6.48 13.04
CA ASP A 142 10.03 -5.93 14.39
C ASP A 142 9.11 -6.84 15.23
N MET A 143 9.31 -8.16 15.11
CA MET A 143 8.56 -9.19 15.83
C MET A 143 9.52 -10.01 16.69
N ASN A 144 9.06 -10.47 17.85
CA ASN A 144 9.82 -11.42 18.64
C ASN A 144 9.80 -12.79 17.94
N PRO A 145 10.87 -13.58 17.98
CA PRO A 145 10.92 -14.89 17.31
C PRO A 145 9.92 -15.93 17.84
N ASP A 146 9.24 -15.63 18.95
CA ASP A 146 8.24 -16.48 19.61
C ASP A 146 6.78 -16.07 19.31
N GLU A 147 6.54 -14.96 18.59
CA GLU A 147 5.23 -14.46 18.14
C GLU A 147 5.08 -14.53 16.61
#